data_AF-A0A2V9JRK4-F1
#
_entry.id   AF-A0A2V9JRK4-F1
#
_cell.length_a   1.000
_cell.length_b   1.000
_cell.length_c   1.000
_cell.angle_alpha   90.00
_cell.angle_beta   90.00
_cell.angle_gamma   90.00
#
_symmetry.space_group_name_H-M   'P 1'
#
loop_
_entity.id
_entity.type
_entity.pdbx_description
1 polymer ?
#
loop_
_entity_poly.entity_id
_entity_poly.type
_entity_poly.pdbx_seq_one_letter_code
_entity_poly.pdbx_strand_id
1 'polypeptide(L)'
;MARQELIVFLVQVSVMLGAALIFGHLARRLRLPAVLGELVGGIVIGPTLLGALAPGFFAALFPASGPASMARDALIRVGLLCFLFVAGLEVNLSQMRKLGWTIAWTSFLGIAFPFAIGFALVLAFPRSFGPQAAAHGVLYPLFLGTAMSISALPVIARILMDLSLTRTRLGMVVMAAATIDDLIGWSLFAVILSKVSPIGIEGQRSLGGTLFQVLVLFGLILTVGRWLGRRGLAWAKSLPSWPSGFMGIAVLAVPSWWAWRWRRATKSATRRTKPCTSWP
;
A
#
# COMPACT_ATOMS: atom_id res chain seq x y z
N MET A 1 23.66 -22.81 4.71
CA MET A 1 22.54 -22.16 3.99
C MET A 1 21.92 -21.03 4.80
N ALA A 2 21.28 -21.26 5.96
CA ALA A 2 20.63 -20.19 6.75
C ALA A 2 21.53 -18.99 7.14
N ARG A 3 22.80 -19.23 7.51
CA ARG A 3 23.76 -18.16 7.85
C ARG A 3 24.05 -17.24 6.65
N GLN A 4 24.17 -17.81 5.46
CA GLN A 4 24.50 -17.06 4.25
C GLN A 4 23.32 -16.17 3.83
N GLU A 5 22.10 -16.70 3.89
CA GLU A 5 20.86 -15.94 3.69
C GLU A 5 20.73 -14.77 4.67
N LEU A 6 21.05 -15.00 5.95
CA LEU A 6 21.03 -13.95 6.96
C LEU A 6 22.04 -12.83 6.66
N ILE A 7 23.26 -13.20 6.25
CA ILE A 7 24.29 -12.23 5.88
C ILE A 7 23.82 -11.40 4.68
N VAL A 8 23.29 -12.05 3.63
CA VAL A 8 22.77 -11.35 2.44
C VAL A 8 21.66 -10.39 2.83
N PHE A 9 20.71 -10.82 3.67
CA PHE A 9 19.63 -9.95 4.16
C PHE A 9 20.15 -8.74 4.96
N LEU A 10 21.10 -8.95 5.88
CA LEU A 10 21.67 -7.83 6.66
C LEU A 10 22.46 -6.86 5.78
N VAL A 11 23.19 -7.37 4.79
CA VAL A 11 23.89 -6.54 3.80
C VAL A 11 22.89 -5.76 2.95
N GLN A 12 21.81 -6.38 2.47
CA GLN A 12 20.73 -5.71 1.74
C GLN A 12 20.18 -4.52 2.52
N VAL A 13 19.75 -4.75 3.76
CA VAL A 13 19.17 -3.72 4.61
C VAL A 13 20.19 -2.61 4.87
N SER A 14 21.45 -2.97 5.11
CA SER A 14 22.53 -1.99 5.31
C SER A 14 22.77 -1.13 4.08
N VAL A 15 22.79 -1.71 2.88
CA VAL A 15 22.96 -0.97 1.62
C VAL A 15 21.74 -0.09 1.35
N MET A 16 20.52 -0.60 1.55
CA MET A 16 19.29 0.17 1.39
C MET A 16 19.24 1.39 2.33
N LEU A 17 19.54 1.18 3.62
CA LEU A 17 19.59 2.25 4.61
C LEU A 17 20.73 3.22 4.33
N GLY A 18 21.93 2.72 3.99
CA GLY A 18 23.07 3.54 3.64
C GLY A 18 22.79 4.46 2.46
N ALA A 19 22.21 3.92 1.38
CA ALA A 19 21.79 4.70 0.23
C ALA A 19 20.72 5.74 0.62
N ALA A 20 19.67 5.32 1.33
CA ALA A 20 18.62 6.24 1.79
C ALA A 20 19.19 7.42 2.62
N LEU A 21 20.10 7.13 3.55
CA LEU A 21 20.74 8.15 4.39
C LEU A 21 21.64 9.10 3.58
N ILE A 22 22.47 8.57 2.69
CA ILE A 22 23.41 9.37 1.88
C ILE A 22 22.62 10.29 0.93
N PHE A 23 21.70 9.74 0.15
CA PHE A 23 20.93 10.52 -0.82
C PHE A 23 19.91 11.43 -0.14
N GLY A 24 19.28 11.00 0.96
CA GLY A 24 18.41 11.85 1.76
C GLY A 24 19.16 13.04 2.38
N HIS A 25 20.40 12.84 2.82
CA HIS A 25 21.26 13.93 3.28
C HIS A 25 21.65 14.89 2.15
N LEU A 26 21.96 14.35 0.97
CA LEU A 26 22.25 15.17 -0.21
C LEU A 26 21.04 16.01 -0.63
N ALA A 27 19.83 15.43 -0.64
CA ALA A 27 18.60 16.16 -0.92
C ALA A 27 18.38 17.32 0.06
N ARG A 28 18.59 17.09 1.37
CA ARG A 28 18.50 18.16 2.38
C ARG A 28 19.52 19.29 2.12
N ARG A 29 20.75 18.97 1.69
CA ARG A 29 21.74 19.99 1.30
C ARG A 29 21.28 20.85 0.12
N LEU A 30 20.50 20.26 -0.79
CA LEU A 30 19.87 20.96 -1.91
C LEU A 30 18.55 21.65 -1.56
N ARG A 31 18.16 21.69 -0.27
CA ARG A 31 16.88 22.24 0.22
C ARG A 31 15.64 21.51 -0.32
N LEU A 32 15.80 20.23 -0.66
CA LEU A 32 14.70 19.34 -1.06
C LEU A 32 14.24 18.47 0.12
N PRO A 33 12.97 18.00 0.13
CA PRO A 33 12.52 16.98 1.07
C PRO A 33 13.43 15.74 1.04
N ALA A 34 13.77 15.21 2.21
CA ALA A 34 14.71 14.09 2.34
C ALA A 34 14.23 12.85 1.56
N VAL A 35 12.92 12.60 1.58
CA VAL A 35 12.29 11.49 0.85
C VAL A 35 12.59 11.48 -0.65
N LEU A 36 12.76 12.65 -1.29
CA LEU A 36 13.14 12.70 -2.71
C LEU A 36 14.53 12.11 -2.93
N GLY A 37 15.48 12.41 -2.02
CA GLY A 37 16.79 11.80 -2.03
C GLY A 37 16.73 10.30 -1.77
N GLU A 38 15.95 9.87 -0.78
CA GLU A 38 15.76 8.45 -0.47
C GLU A 38 15.21 7.66 -1.68
N LEU A 39 14.25 8.23 -2.43
CA LEU A 39 13.72 7.65 -3.67
C LEU A 39 14.78 7.55 -4.76
N VAL A 40 15.58 8.61 -4.96
CA VAL A 40 16.71 8.60 -5.92
C VAL A 40 17.73 7.54 -5.53
N GLY A 41 18.07 7.42 -4.24
CA GLY A 41 18.95 6.37 -3.74
C GLY A 41 18.41 4.98 -4.06
N GLY A 42 17.10 4.78 -3.90
CA GLY A 42 16.41 3.55 -4.29
C GLY A 42 16.48 3.25 -5.79
N ILE A 43 16.33 4.26 -6.66
CA ILE A 43 16.47 4.11 -8.12
C ILE A 43 17.91 3.73 -8.49
N VAL A 44 18.90 4.37 -7.84
CA VAL A 44 20.34 4.13 -8.07
C VAL A 44 20.73 2.69 -7.70
N ILE A 45 20.34 2.20 -6.52
CA ILE A 45 20.68 0.83 -6.10
C ILE A 45 19.71 -0.22 -6.65
N GLY A 46 18.59 0.22 -7.23
CA GLY A 46 17.51 -0.62 -7.71
C GLY A 46 17.81 -1.28 -9.06
N PRO A 47 16.84 -2.04 -9.60
CA PRO A 47 17.00 -2.70 -10.88
C PRO A 47 17.18 -1.71 -12.05
N THR A 48 16.70 -0.47 -11.90
CA THR A 48 16.74 0.57 -12.93
C THR A 48 18.16 0.98 -13.31
N LEU A 49 19.05 1.19 -12.34
CA LEU A 49 20.43 1.61 -12.61
C LEU A 49 21.42 0.50 -12.27
N LEU A 50 21.51 0.08 -11.00
CA LEU A 50 22.44 -0.98 -10.61
C LEU A 50 22.12 -2.32 -11.30
N GLY A 51 20.85 -2.69 -11.41
CA GLY A 51 20.45 -3.90 -12.13
C GLY A 51 20.73 -3.85 -13.62
N ALA A 52 20.68 -2.67 -14.24
CA ALA A 52 20.99 -2.47 -15.65
C ALA A 52 22.51 -2.48 -15.91
N LEU A 53 23.31 -1.84 -15.04
CA LEU A 53 24.76 -1.71 -15.20
C LEU A 53 25.53 -2.97 -14.76
N ALA A 54 25.07 -3.62 -13.69
CA ALA A 54 25.76 -4.76 -13.08
C ALA A 54 24.75 -5.84 -12.64
N PRO A 55 24.11 -6.56 -13.59
CA PRO A 55 23.03 -7.51 -13.29
C PRO A 55 23.48 -8.66 -12.37
N GLY A 56 24.71 -9.15 -12.52
CA GLY A 56 25.26 -10.21 -11.66
C GLY A 56 25.44 -9.77 -10.21
N PHE A 57 25.97 -8.56 -9.99
CA PHE A 57 26.11 -7.99 -8.65
C PHE A 57 24.74 -7.66 -8.04
N PHE A 58 23.82 -7.11 -8.84
CA PHE A 58 22.45 -6.86 -8.39
C PHE A 58 21.73 -8.15 -7.99
N ALA A 59 21.85 -9.23 -8.75
CA ALA A 59 21.22 -10.51 -8.41
C ALA A 59 21.83 -11.16 -7.15
N ALA A 60 23.13 -10.96 -6.91
CA ALA A 60 23.80 -11.41 -5.69
C ALA A 60 23.38 -10.58 -4.46
N LEU A 61 23.23 -9.26 -4.65
CA LEU A 61 22.85 -8.35 -3.58
C LEU A 61 21.34 -8.41 -3.30
N PHE A 62 20.49 -8.50 -4.32
CA PHE A 62 19.04 -8.54 -4.23
C PHE A 62 18.44 -9.79 -4.91
N PRO A 63 18.65 -11.00 -4.35
CA PRO A 63 17.99 -12.21 -4.83
C PRO A 63 16.47 -12.03 -5.01
N ALA A 64 15.96 -12.50 -6.14
CA ALA A 64 14.54 -12.39 -6.48
C ALA A 64 13.68 -13.35 -5.64
N SER A 65 14.23 -14.50 -5.24
CA SER A 65 13.54 -15.56 -4.50
C SER A 65 14.37 -16.01 -3.28
N GLY A 66 13.74 -16.75 -2.38
CA GLY A 66 14.37 -17.31 -1.19
C GLY A 66 14.10 -16.53 0.11
N PRO A 67 14.64 -17.02 1.24
CA PRO A 67 14.34 -16.47 2.57
C PRO A 67 14.71 -15.00 2.73
N ALA A 68 15.86 -14.54 2.17
CA ALA A 68 16.26 -13.14 2.23
C ALA A 68 15.26 -12.21 1.52
N SER A 69 14.79 -12.59 0.32
CA SER A 69 13.77 -11.83 -0.43
C SER A 69 12.45 -11.72 0.35
N MET A 70 11.99 -12.84 0.93
CA MET A 70 10.77 -12.86 1.75
C MET A 70 10.91 -11.99 3.01
N ALA A 71 12.06 -12.04 3.68
CA ALA A 71 12.34 -11.23 4.86
C ALA A 71 12.38 -9.72 4.51
N ARG A 72 12.99 -9.35 3.38
CA ARG A 72 13.01 -7.98 2.86
C ARG A 72 11.60 -7.49 2.57
N ASP A 73 10.79 -8.28 1.87
CA ASP A 73 9.42 -7.90 1.51
C ASP A 73 8.53 -7.75 2.77
N ALA A 74 8.71 -8.63 3.75
CA ALA A 74 8.04 -8.51 5.04
C ALA A 74 8.47 -7.24 5.79
N LEU A 75 9.76 -6.94 5.83
CA LEU A 75 10.30 -5.73 6.45
C LEU A 75 9.74 -4.46 5.79
N ILE A 76 9.71 -4.39 4.45
CA ILE A 76 9.17 -3.25 3.70
C ILE A 76 7.69 -3.06 4.02
N ARG A 77 6.90 -4.13 3.98
CA ARG A 77 5.45 -4.06 4.26
C ARG A 77 5.17 -3.62 5.70
N VAL A 78 5.88 -4.20 6.67
CA VAL A 78 5.74 -3.80 8.08
C VAL A 78 6.18 -2.36 8.28
N GLY A 79 7.34 -1.96 7.72
CA GLY A 79 7.84 -0.59 7.79
C GLY A 79 6.86 0.43 7.20
N LEU A 80 6.27 0.12 6.04
CA LEU A 80 5.25 0.95 5.40
C LEU A 80 3.99 1.08 6.26
N LEU A 81 3.49 -0.04 6.81
CA LEU A 81 2.31 -0.04 7.69
C LEU A 81 2.58 0.78 8.95
N CYS A 82 3.74 0.58 9.57
CA CYS A 82 4.21 1.35 10.71
C CYS A 82 4.28 2.85 10.38
N PHE A 83 4.89 3.20 9.25
CA PHE A 83 4.99 4.58 8.80
C PHE A 83 3.61 5.22 8.58
N LEU A 84 2.71 4.55 7.87
CA LEU A 84 1.34 5.04 7.62
C LEU A 84 0.54 5.19 8.92
N PHE A 85 0.76 4.30 9.89
CA PHE A 85 0.14 4.43 11.19
C PHE A 85 0.61 5.69 11.92
N VAL A 86 1.92 5.95 11.98
CA VAL A 86 2.48 7.17 12.59
C VAL A 86 1.97 8.42 11.87
N ALA A 87 2.01 8.41 10.54
CA ALA A 87 1.47 9.51 9.73
C ALA A 87 0.00 9.78 10.05
N GLY A 88 -0.81 8.72 10.20
CA GLY A 88 -2.22 8.83 10.57
C GLY A 88 -2.45 9.38 11.98
N LEU A 89 -1.54 9.13 12.92
CA LEU A 89 -1.61 9.69 14.29
C LEU A 89 -1.35 11.20 14.33
N GLU A 90 -0.56 11.73 13.40
CA GLU A 90 -0.28 13.17 13.33
C GLU A 90 -1.45 14.00 12.78
N VAL A 91 -2.41 13.34 12.11
CA VAL A 91 -3.53 14.02 11.44
C VAL A 91 -4.62 14.42 12.44
N ASN A 92 -4.94 15.72 12.48
CA ASN A 92 -5.98 16.25 13.34
C ASN A 92 -7.38 16.22 12.69
N LEU A 93 -8.10 15.11 12.89
CA LEU A 93 -9.45 14.87 12.37
C LEU A 93 -10.50 15.93 12.79
N SER A 94 -10.31 16.62 13.93
CA SER A 94 -11.29 17.56 14.45
C SER A 94 -11.34 18.86 13.62
N GLN A 95 -10.19 19.31 13.14
CA GLN A 95 -10.05 20.51 12.31
C GLN A 95 -10.47 20.25 10.87
N MET A 96 -10.27 19.02 10.36
CA MET A 96 -10.68 18.62 9.00
C MET A 96 -12.20 18.75 8.78
N ARG A 97 -13.03 18.52 9.80
CA ARG A 97 -14.51 18.63 9.66
C ARG A 97 -14.96 20.03 9.24
N LYS A 98 -14.23 21.08 9.66
CA LYS A 98 -14.55 22.47 9.29
C LYS A 98 -14.19 22.81 7.84
N LEU A 99 -13.40 21.95 7.19
CA LEU A 99 -12.90 22.13 5.82
C LEU A 99 -13.56 21.16 4.83
N GLY A 100 -14.64 20.49 5.24
CA GLY A 100 -15.24 19.38 4.49
C GLY A 100 -15.56 19.72 3.03
N TRP A 101 -16.09 20.93 2.76
CA TRP A 101 -16.38 21.37 1.39
C TRP A 101 -15.12 21.55 0.55
N THR A 102 -14.09 22.20 1.10
CA THR A 102 -12.80 22.36 0.42
C THR A 102 -12.17 21.01 0.12
N ILE A 103 -12.17 20.10 1.10
CA ILE A 103 -11.63 18.74 0.95
C ILE A 103 -12.39 17.98 -0.14
N ALA A 104 -13.73 18.04 -0.15
CA ALA A 104 -14.56 17.35 -1.12
C ALA A 104 -14.28 17.85 -2.55
N TRP A 105 -14.19 19.16 -2.76
CA TRP A 105 -13.84 19.71 -4.08
C TRP A 105 -12.42 19.42 -4.51
N THR A 106 -11.44 19.51 -3.59
CA THR A 106 -10.05 19.17 -3.89
C THR A 106 -9.92 17.71 -4.31
N SER A 107 -10.57 16.79 -3.59
CA SER A 107 -10.62 15.36 -3.94
C SER A 107 -11.35 15.12 -5.26
N PHE A 108 -12.54 15.69 -5.42
CA PHE A 108 -13.33 15.51 -6.64
C PHE A 108 -12.59 15.99 -7.88
N LEU A 109 -12.03 17.20 -7.86
CA LEU A 109 -11.24 17.72 -8.99
C LEU A 109 -9.93 16.96 -9.17
N GLY A 110 -9.27 16.59 -8.07
CA GLY A 110 -8.04 15.81 -8.04
C GLY A 110 -8.20 14.42 -8.66
N ILE A 111 -9.40 13.84 -8.64
CA ILE A 111 -9.70 12.58 -9.30
C ILE A 111 -10.27 12.82 -10.70
N ALA A 112 -11.33 13.62 -10.81
CA ALA A 112 -12.12 13.74 -12.03
C ALA A 112 -11.30 14.28 -13.20
N PHE A 113 -10.41 15.25 -12.94
CA PHE A 113 -9.59 15.87 -13.99
C PHE A 113 -8.55 14.90 -14.58
N PRO A 114 -7.61 14.32 -13.81
CA PRO A 114 -6.67 13.35 -14.37
C PRO A 114 -7.35 12.07 -14.87
N PHE A 115 -8.47 11.67 -14.26
CA PHE A 115 -9.27 10.54 -14.76
C PHE A 115 -9.81 10.83 -16.16
N ALA A 116 -10.47 11.97 -16.35
CA ALA A 116 -11.04 12.36 -17.64
C ALA A 116 -9.96 12.48 -18.71
N ILE A 117 -8.80 13.05 -18.38
CA ILE A 117 -7.66 13.14 -19.29
C ILE A 117 -7.15 11.75 -19.66
N GLY A 118 -6.88 10.88 -18.68
CA GLY A 118 -6.39 9.52 -18.94
C GLY A 118 -7.37 8.70 -19.76
N PHE A 119 -8.66 8.79 -19.44
CA PHE A 119 -9.73 8.13 -20.19
C PHE A 119 -9.82 8.63 -21.63
N ALA A 120 -9.85 9.96 -21.82
CA ALA A 120 -9.95 10.59 -23.13
C ALA A 120 -8.71 10.32 -24.00
N LEU A 121 -7.52 10.27 -23.40
CA LEU A 121 -6.27 10.06 -24.14
C LEU A 121 -6.23 8.69 -24.82
N VAL A 122 -6.75 7.66 -24.16
CA VAL A 122 -6.91 6.32 -24.76
C VAL A 122 -7.93 6.33 -25.89
N LEU A 123 -9.07 7.02 -25.71
CA LEU A 123 -10.10 7.08 -26.75
C LEU A 123 -9.64 7.88 -27.97
N ALA A 124 -8.86 8.95 -27.76
CA ALA A 124 -8.32 9.78 -28.83
C ALA A 124 -7.17 9.09 -29.58
N PHE A 125 -6.34 8.32 -28.88
CA PHE A 125 -5.15 7.68 -29.44
C PHE A 125 -5.09 6.16 -29.20
N PRO A 126 -6.11 5.38 -29.59
CA PRO A 126 -6.19 3.96 -29.25
C PRO A 126 -5.02 3.13 -29.83
N ARG A 127 -4.46 3.56 -30.97
CA ARG A 127 -3.31 2.89 -31.60
C ARG A 127 -2.01 3.02 -30.81
N SER A 128 -1.85 4.11 -30.06
CA SER A 128 -0.63 4.38 -29.28
C SER A 128 -0.52 3.50 -28.02
N PHE A 129 -1.64 2.95 -27.55
CA PHE A 129 -1.70 2.10 -26.35
C PHE A 129 -1.60 0.59 -26.65
N GLY A 130 -1.39 0.24 -27.92
CA GLY A 130 -1.14 -1.13 -28.34
C GLY A 130 -2.39 -2.02 -28.39
N PRO A 131 -2.19 -3.32 -28.71
CA PRO A 131 -3.28 -4.28 -28.93
C PRO A 131 -4.19 -4.46 -27.71
N GLN A 132 -3.69 -4.21 -26.50
CA GLN A 132 -4.42 -4.37 -25.24
C GLN A 132 -5.55 -3.34 -25.12
N ALA A 133 -5.36 -2.11 -25.63
CA ALA A 133 -6.41 -1.11 -25.65
C ALA A 133 -7.57 -1.51 -26.57
N ALA A 134 -7.26 -2.12 -27.71
CA ALA A 134 -8.27 -2.66 -28.63
C ALA A 134 -8.98 -3.90 -28.06
N ALA A 135 -8.26 -4.79 -27.36
CA ALA A 135 -8.79 -6.04 -26.82
C ALA A 135 -9.78 -5.83 -25.64
N HIS A 136 -9.58 -4.78 -24.85
CA HIS A 136 -10.35 -4.54 -23.62
C HIS A 136 -11.39 -3.40 -23.74
N GLY A 137 -11.52 -2.79 -24.92
CA GLY A 137 -12.54 -1.78 -25.21
C GLY A 137 -12.56 -0.66 -24.15
N VAL A 138 -13.71 -0.44 -23.51
CA VAL A 138 -13.91 0.61 -22.48
C VAL A 138 -13.19 0.31 -21.15
N LEU A 139 -12.76 -0.93 -20.89
CA LEU A 139 -12.07 -1.27 -19.64
C LEU A 139 -10.66 -0.69 -19.57
N TYR A 140 -9.97 -0.61 -20.71
CA TYR A 140 -8.63 -0.02 -20.78
C TYR A 140 -8.60 1.50 -20.52
N PRO A 141 -9.44 2.35 -21.16
CA PRO A 141 -9.51 3.77 -20.83
C PRO A 141 -9.99 3.99 -19.40
N LEU A 142 -10.91 3.15 -18.88
CA LEU A 142 -11.33 3.20 -17.48
C LEU A 142 -10.17 2.92 -16.52
N PHE A 143 -9.38 1.89 -16.82
CA PHE A 143 -8.17 1.56 -16.07
C PHE A 143 -7.13 2.69 -16.13
N LEU A 144 -6.85 3.25 -17.31
CA LEU A 144 -5.87 4.32 -17.43
C LEU A 144 -6.32 5.60 -16.71
N GLY A 145 -7.59 5.97 -16.86
CA GLY A 145 -8.19 7.08 -16.10
C GLY A 145 -8.03 6.88 -14.60
N THR A 146 -8.38 5.70 -14.08
CA THR A 146 -8.21 5.38 -12.66
C THR A 146 -6.74 5.44 -12.23
N ALA A 147 -5.83 4.85 -13.01
CA ALA A 147 -4.40 4.83 -12.70
C ALA A 147 -3.80 6.24 -12.63
N MET A 148 -4.26 7.18 -13.49
CA MET A 148 -3.81 8.57 -13.49
C MET A 148 -4.39 9.39 -12.34
N SER A 149 -5.53 8.99 -11.77
CA SER A 149 -6.20 9.71 -10.68
C SER A 149 -5.76 9.33 -9.26
N ILE A 150 -5.02 8.23 -9.10
CA ILE A 150 -4.64 7.73 -7.77
C ILE A 150 -3.34 8.37 -7.31
N SER A 151 -3.35 8.88 -6.08
CA SER A 151 -2.19 9.49 -5.43
C SER A 151 -1.60 8.58 -4.35
N ALA A 152 -0.27 8.56 -4.23
CA ALA A 152 0.42 7.77 -3.20
C ALA A 152 0.41 8.48 -1.83
N LEU A 153 -0.58 8.16 -1.00
CA LEU A 153 -0.72 8.69 0.36
C LEU A 153 0.56 8.61 1.21
N PRO A 154 1.32 7.49 1.24
CA PRO A 154 2.53 7.41 2.06
C PRO A 154 3.59 8.46 1.68
N VAL A 155 3.76 8.69 0.37
CA VAL A 155 4.76 9.64 -0.14
C VAL A 155 4.34 11.06 0.19
N ILE A 156 3.07 11.40 -0.02
CA ILE A 156 2.51 12.72 0.33
C ILE A 156 2.68 12.99 1.83
N ALA A 157 2.33 12.02 2.68
CA ALA A 157 2.47 12.13 4.12
C ALA A 157 3.94 12.38 4.52
N ARG A 158 4.88 11.67 3.90
CA ARG A 158 6.31 11.85 4.16
C ARG A 158 6.79 13.23 3.75
N ILE A 159 6.41 13.71 2.56
CA ILE A 159 6.78 15.05 2.09
C ILE A 159 6.26 16.12 3.06
N LEU A 160 5.01 16.02 3.50
CA LEU A 160 4.43 16.98 4.44
C LEU A 160 5.11 16.92 5.81
N MET A 161 5.53 15.73 6.27
CA MET A 161 6.31 15.59 7.52
C MET A 161 7.71 16.20 7.37
N ASP A 162 8.42 15.89 6.29
CA ASP A 162 9.76 16.43 6.00
C ASP A 162 9.74 17.96 5.91
N LEU A 163 8.65 18.53 5.38
CA LEU A 163 8.43 19.98 5.28
C LEU A 163 7.77 20.60 6.52
N SER A 164 7.45 19.81 7.55
CA SER A 164 6.73 20.26 8.77
C SER A 164 5.37 20.92 8.47
N LEU A 165 4.70 20.51 7.39
CA LEU A 165 3.42 21.06 6.93
C LEU A 165 2.20 20.24 7.38
N THR A 166 2.38 19.09 8.06
CA THR A 166 1.29 18.16 8.43
C THR A 166 0.17 18.81 9.25
N ARG A 167 0.51 19.78 10.11
CA ARG A 167 -0.44 20.48 10.99
C ARG A 167 -1.04 21.75 10.38
N THR A 168 -0.63 22.12 9.18
CA THR A 168 -1.14 23.33 8.50
C THR A 168 -2.51 23.06 7.88
N ARG A 169 -3.27 24.14 7.60
CA ARG A 169 -4.55 24.03 6.88
C ARG A 169 -4.38 23.31 5.53
N LEU A 170 -3.33 23.65 4.79
CA LEU A 170 -3.00 23.03 3.51
C LEU A 170 -2.66 21.55 3.68
N GLY A 171 -1.77 21.21 4.61
CA GLY A 171 -1.41 19.81 4.89
C GLY A 171 -2.60 18.95 5.30
N MET A 172 -3.50 19.48 6.14
CA MET A 172 -4.74 18.78 6.51
C MET A 172 -5.67 18.56 5.31
N VAL A 173 -5.86 19.55 4.44
CA VAL A 173 -6.71 19.41 3.24
C VAL A 173 -6.10 18.37 2.29
N VAL A 174 -4.79 18.43 2.04
CA VAL A 174 -4.09 17.50 1.16
C VAL A 174 -4.16 16.06 1.71
N MET A 175 -3.90 15.85 3.00
CA MET A 175 -4.00 14.53 3.62
C MET A 175 -5.43 13.98 3.61
N ALA A 176 -6.42 14.84 3.85
CA ALA A 176 -7.83 14.46 3.80
C ALA A 176 -8.25 14.03 2.39
N ALA A 177 -7.93 14.86 1.40
CA ALA A 177 -8.25 14.61 0.01
C ALA A 177 -7.58 13.31 -0.46
N ALA A 178 -6.27 13.15 -0.23
CA ALA A 178 -5.54 11.94 -0.60
C ALA A 178 -6.12 10.66 0.04
N THR A 179 -6.67 10.74 1.26
CA THR A 179 -7.34 9.60 1.92
C THR A 179 -8.66 9.24 1.24
N ILE A 180 -9.44 10.24 0.82
CA ILE A 180 -10.68 10.03 0.08
C ILE A 180 -10.36 9.48 -1.32
N ASP A 181 -9.32 10.02 -1.96
CA ASP A 181 -8.87 9.60 -3.29
C ASP A 181 -8.42 8.15 -3.29
N ASP A 182 -7.66 7.70 -2.29
CA ASP A 182 -7.22 6.30 -2.17
C ASP A 182 -8.42 5.35 -2.07
N LEU A 183 -9.42 5.69 -1.26
CA LEU A 183 -10.65 4.89 -1.15
C LEU A 183 -11.43 4.82 -2.47
N ILE A 184 -11.62 5.96 -3.15
CA ILE A 184 -12.30 6.01 -4.44
C ILE A 184 -11.52 5.20 -5.47
N GLY A 185 -10.19 5.32 -5.49
CA GLY A 185 -9.30 4.55 -6.36
C GLY A 185 -9.43 3.04 -6.19
N TRP A 186 -9.41 2.55 -4.94
CA TRP A 186 -9.64 1.13 -4.64
C TRP A 186 -11.04 0.67 -5.04
N SER A 187 -12.04 1.55 -4.91
CA SER A 187 -13.42 1.26 -5.36
C SER A 187 -13.51 1.13 -6.88
N LEU A 188 -12.87 2.03 -7.62
CA LEU A 188 -12.78 1.98 -9.08
C LEU A 188 -12.04 0.72 -9.55
N PHE A 189 -10.92 0.36 -8.91
CA PHE A 189 -10.21 -0.88 -9.21
C PHE A 189 -11.05 -2.13 -8.94
N ALA A 190 -11.83 -2.16 -7.87
CA ALA A 190 -12.73 -3.29 -7.60
C ALA A 190 -13.75 -3.47 -8.74
N VAL A 191 -14.29 -2.38 -9.28
CA VAL A 191 -15.21 -2.41 -10.43
C VAL A 191 -14.51 -2.90 -11.70
N ILE A 192 -13.30 -2.40 -12.00
CA ILE A 192 -12.51 -2.82 -13.17
C ILE A 192 -12.18 -4.33 -13.06
N LEU A 193 -11.66 -4.76 -11.92
CA LEU A 193 -11.24 -6.15 -11.71
C LEU A 193 -12.41 -7.14 -11.76
N SER A 194 -13.60 -6.71 -11.31
CA SER A 194 -14.84 -7.46 -11.44
C SER A 194 -15.26 -7.72 -12.88
N LYS A 195 -14.82 -6.90 -13.83
CA LYS A 195 -15.12 -7.06 -15.27
C LYS A 195 -14.01 -7.76 -16.06
N VAL A 196 -12.78 -7.76 -15.54
CA VAL A 196 -11.60 -8.36 -16.21
C VAL A 196 -11.40 -9.83 -15.84
N SER A 197 -11.84 -10.27 -14.67
CA SER A 197 -11.55 -11.63 -14.17
C SER A 197 -12.41 -12.73 -14.82
N PRO A 198 -11.80 -13.75 -15.50
CA PRO A 198 -12.47 -14.99 -15.89
C PRO A 198 -12.46 -16.05 -14.77
N ILE A 199 -12.46 -15.61 -13.50
CA ILE A 199 -12.39 -16.55 -12.36
C ILE A 199 -13.79 -17.10 -12.09
N GLY A 200 -14.15 -18.17 -12.81
CA GLY A 200 -14.81 -19.39 -12.33
C GLY A 200 -15.95 -19.34 -11.31
N ILE A 201 -16.60 -18.19 -11.10
CA ILE A 201 -17.87 -18.07 -10.42
C ILE A 201 -18.82 -17.54 -11.47
N GLU A 202 -19.59 -18.43 -12.07
CA GLU A 202 -20.75 -18.16 -12.92
C GLU A 202 -21.81 -17.38 -12.14
N GLY A 203 -21.50 -16.13 -11.85
CA GLY A 203 -22.45 -15.13 -11.48
C GLY A 203 -21.97 -13.90 -12.20
N GLN A 204 -22.71 -13.46 -13.21
CA GLN A 204 -22.72 -12.07 -13.63
C GLN A 204 -22.88 -11.23 -12.36
N ARG A 205 -21.77 -10.86 -11.71
CA ARG A 205 -21.84 -9.96 -10.56
C ARG A 205 -22.28 -8.65 -11.16
N SER A 206 -23.57 -8.35 -10.98
CA SER A 206 -24.14 -7.10 -11.43
C SER A 206 -23.27 -5.98 -10.87
N LEU A 207 -23.09 -4.92 -11.65
CA LEU A 207 -22.42 -3.70 -11.17
C LEU A 207 -22.97 -3.27 -9.80
N GLY A 208 -24.26 -3.47 -9.57
CA GLY A 208 -24.93 -3.26 -8.29
C GLY A 208 -24.38 -4.09 -7.14
N GLY A 209 -24.02 -5.36 -7.36
CA GLY A 209 -23.40 -6.23 -6.34
C GLY A 209 -22.03 -5.73 -5.89
N THR A 210 -21.17 -5.32 -6.84
CA THR A 210 -19.85 -4.77 -6.52
C THR A 210 -19.96 -3.40 -5.82
N LEU A 211 -20.85 -2.53 -6.30
CA LEU A 211 -21.14 -1.25 -5.64
C LEU A 211 -21.67 -1.45 -4.22
N PHE A 212 -22.57 -2.40 -4.01
CA PHE A 212 -23.08 -2.73 -2.68
C PHE A 212 -21.96 -3.20 -1.75
N GLN A 213 -21.06 -4.08 -2.22
CA GLN A 213 -19.92 -4.54 -1.42
C GLN A 213 -18.97 -3.40 -1.04
N VAL A 214 -18.68 -2.48 -1.97
CA VAL A 214 -17.87 -1.29 -1.71
C VAL A 214 -18.55 -0.40 -0.66
N LEU A 215 -19.86 -0.15 -0.80
CA LEU A 215 -20.62 0.67 0.15
C LEU A 215 -20.68 0.04 1.54
N VAL A 216 -20.91 -1.28 1.62
CA VAL A 216 -20.90 -2.03 2.87
C VAL A 216 -19.52 -1.98 3.52
N LEU A 217 -18.46 -2.22 2.77
CA LEU A 217 -17.08 -2.12 3.26
C LEU A 217 -16.79 -0.71 3.78
N PHE A 218 -17.21 0.32 3.04
CA PHE A 218 -17.00 1.70 3.45
C PHE A 218 -17.77 2.03 4.72
N GLY A 219 -19.05 1.64 4.80
CA GLY A 219 -19.86 1.76 6.01
C GLY A 219 -19.22 1.05 7.21
N LEU A 220 -18.69 -0.16 7.01
CA LEU A 220 -18.04 -0.94 8.06
C LEU A 220 -16.72 -0.29 8.52
N ILE A 221 -15.89 0.21 7.60
CA ILE A 221 -14.65 0.93 7.93
C ILE A 221 -14.98 2.21 8.72
N LEU A 222 -15.97 2.99 8.30
CA LEU A 222 -16.35 4.24 8.97
C LEU A 222 -17.04 4.04 10.31
N THR A 223 -17.73 2.92 10.52
CA THR A 223 -18.44 2.62 11.77
C THR A 223 -17.58 1.75 12.68
N VAL A 224 -17.39 0.48 12.33
CA VAL A 224 -16.66 -0.53 13.10
C VAL A 224 -15.17 -0.19 13.14
N GLY A 225 -14.57 0.18 12.00
CA GLY A 225 -13.16 0.56 11.95
C GLY A 225 -12.85 1.79 12.80
N ARG A 226 -13.71 2.81 12.77
CA ARG A 226 -13.57 4.00 13.62
C ARG A 226 -13.81 3.71 15.10
N TRP A 227 -14.76 2.83 15.41
CA TRP A 227 -15.04 2.41 16.78
C TRP A 227 -13.89 1.57 17.36
N LEU A 228 -13.41 0.57 16.60
CA LEU A 228 -12.24 -0.24 16.92
C LEU A 228 -11.00 0.65 17.03
N GLY A 229 -10.82 1.58 16.10
CA GLY A 229 -9.69 2.51 16.10
C GLY A 229 -9.70 3.41 17.33
N ARG A 230 -10.85 3.97 17.73
CA ARG A 230 -10.95 4.76 18.97
C ARG A 230 -10.65 3.95 20.22
N ARG A 231 -11.20 2.73 20.32
CA ARG A 231 -10.93 1.83 21.45
C ARG A 231 -9.48 1.34 21.47
N GLY A 232 -8.96 1.02 20.29
CA GLY A 232 -7.58 0.63 20.05
C GLY A 232 -6.62 1.74 20.43
N LEU A 233 -6.87 3.00 20.02
CA LEU A 233 -6.06 4.15 20.43
C LEU A 233 -6.19 4.46 21.92
N ALA A 234 -7.39 4.37 22.50
CA ALA A 234 -7.58 4.60 23.94
C ALA A 234 -6.81 3.57 24.77
N TRP A 235 -6.89 2.30 24.38
CA TRP A 235 -6.11 1.22 24.97
C TRP A 235 -4.61 1.43 24.70
N ALA A 236 -4.23 1.81 23.49
CA ALA A 236 -2.84 1.99 23.11
C ALA A 236 -2.14 3.17 23.80
N LYS A 237 -2.87 4.25 24.11
CA LYS A 237 -2.36 5.35 24.94
C LYS A 237 -2.14 4.95 26.39
N SER A 238 -2.72 3.84 26.86
CA SER A 238 -2.45 3.30 28.19
C SER A 238 -1.13 2.52 28.26
N LEU A 239 -0.47 2.30 27.12
CA LEU A 239 0.85 1.68 27.08
C LEU A 239 1.98 2.67 27.41
N PRO A 240 2.96 2.27 28.25
CA PRO A 240 4.03 3.15 28.72
C PRO A 240 4.92 3.78 27.63
N SER A 241 5.00 3.19 26.43
CA SER A 241 5.90 3.61 25.35
C SER A 241 5.16 4.07 24.09
N TRP A 242 3.98 4.68 24.22
CA TRP A 242 3.27 5.25 23.07
C TRP A 242 4.12 6.29 22.29
N PRO A 243 4.21 6.24 20.95
CA PRO A 243 3.54 5.33 20.00
C PRO A 243 4.25 4.00 19.73
N SER A 244 5.55 3.88 20.03
CA SER A 244 6.39 2.73 19.66
C SER A 244 5.96 1.41 20.32
N GLY A 245 5.42 1.46 21.55
CA GLY A 245 4.89 0.30 22.27
C GLY A 245 3.66 -0.34 21.60
N PHE A 246 2.77 0.47 21.02
CA PHE A 246 1.63 -0.04 20.27
C PHE A 246 2.07 -0.70 18.95
N MET A 247 3.04 -0.08 18.27
CA MET A 247 3.60 -0.62 17.03
C MET A 247 4.28 -1.97 17.28
N GLY A 248 5.02 -2.11 18.39
CA GLY A 248 5.60 -3.39 18.82
C GLY A 248 4.54 -4.48 19.03
N ILE A 249 3.44 -4.16 19.71
CA ILE A 249 2.36 -5.14 19.95
C ILE A 249 1.59 -5.48 18.66
N ALA A 250 1.29 -4.50 17.82
CA ALA A 250 0.62 -4.72 16.54
C ALA A 250 1.45 -5.62 15.61
N VAL A 251 2.78 -5.40 15.56
CA VAL A 251 3.71 -6.22 14.79
C VAL A 251 3.85 -7.63 15.37
N LEU A 252 3.68 -7.84 16.67
CA LEU A 252 3.72 -9.17 17.30
C LEU A 252 2.37 -9.92 17.25
N ALA A 253 1.24 -9.20 17.19
CA ALA A 253 -0.10 -9.78 17.13
C ALA A 253 -0.43 -10.41 15.76
N VAL A 254 0.08 -9.82 14.66
CA VAL A 254 -0.21 -10.30 13.30
C VAL A 254 0.45 -11.66 12.98
N PRO A 255 1.74 -11.88 13.28
CA PRO A 255 2.40 -13.18 13.07
C PRO A 255 1.90 -14.27 14.01
N SER A 256 1.53 -13.94 15.25
CA SER A 256 1.01 -14.93 16.21
C SER A 256 -0.36 -15.46 15.79
N TRP A 257 -1.23 -14.61 15.25
CA TRP A 257 -2.50 -15.01 14.65
C TRP A 257 -2.30 -15.86 13.37
N TRP A 258 -1.36 -15.48 12.52
CA TRP A 258 -1.05 -16.22 11.29
C TRP A 258 -0.39 -17.58 11.56
N ALA A 259 0.56 -17.65 12.51
CA ALA A 259 1.21 -18.89 12.95
C ALA A 259 0.23 -19.84 13.66
N TRP A 260 -0.72 -19.29 14.42
CA TRP A 260 -1.80 -20.07 15.03
C TRP A 260 -2.77 -20.63 13.98
N ARG A 261 -3.13 -19.82 12.97
CA ARG A 261 -3.99 -20.25 11.87
C ARG A 261 -3.30 -21.29 10.97
N TRP A 262 -2.00 -21.15 10.69
CA TRP A 262 -1.19 -22.15 10.00
C TRP A 262 -1.14 -23.48 10.77
N ARG A 263 -0.92 -23.45 12.09
CA ARG A 263 -0.99 -24.65 12.95
C ARG A 263 -2.35 -25.33 12.96
N ARG A 264 -3.44 -24.57 12.83
CA ARG A 264 -4.79 -25.15 12.70
C ARG A 264 -4.99 -25.82 11.35
N ALA A 265 -4.54 -25.20 10.26
CA ALA A 265 -4.66 -25.73 8.91
C ALA A 265 -3.88 -27.06 8.73
N THR A 266 -2.69 -27.17 9.33
CA THR A 266 -1.89 -28.41 9.30
C THR A 266 -2.46 -29.53 10.19
N LYS A 267 -3.11 -29.18 11.31
CA LYS A 267 -3.82 -30.16 12.16
C LYS A 267 -5.12 -30.69 11.53
N SER A 268 -5.77 -29.94 10.65
CA SER A 268 -6.95 -30.42 9.91
C SER A 268 -6.60 -31.36 8.75
N ALA A 269 -5.42 -31.20 8.13
CA ALA A 269 -4.96 -32.07 7.03
C ALA A 269 -4.58 -33.47 7.52
N THR A 270 -3.98 -33.59 8.71
CA THR A 270 -3.58 -34.87 9.32
C THR A 270 -4.72 -35.68 9.92
N ARG A 271 -5.92 -35.11 10.08
CA ARG A 271 -7.13 -35.84 10.54
C ARG A 271 -7.91 -36.55 9.41
N ARG A 272 -7.65 -36.23 8.14
CA ARG A 272 -8.38 -36.83 6.99
C ARG A 272 -7.71 -38.05 6.37
N THR A 273 -6.54 -38.47 6.86
CA THR A 273 -5.77 -39.61 6.33
C THR A 273 -5.67 -40.77 7.32
N LYS A 274 -6.71 -41.03 8.12
CA LYS A 274 -6.81 -42.32 8.83
C LYS A 274 -7.38 -43.37 7.87
N PRO A 275 -6.67 -44.47 7.55
CA PRO A 275 -7.22 -45.54 6.74
C PRO A 275 -8.33 -46.25 7.53
N CYS A 276 -9.53 -46.38 6.95
CA CYS A 276 -10.54 -47.32 7.44
C CYS A 276 -10.07 -48.73 7.10
N THR A 277 -9.48 -49.43 8.06
CA THR A 277 -9.27 -50.88 8.00
C THR A 277 -9.98 -51.51 9.19
N SER A 278 -11.12 -52.16 8.93
CA SER A 278 -11.61 -53.40 9.53
C SER A 278 -13.15 -53.44 9.53
N TRP A 279 -13.72 -54.33 8.72
CA TRP A 279 -14.97 -55.03 9.05
C TRP A 279 -14.68 -56.53 8.95
N PRO A 280 -15.20 -57.36 9.89
CA PRO A 280 -14.97 -58.80 9.92
C PRO A 280 -15.65 -59.55 8.77
#